data_AF-A0A7J6FTG7-F1
#
_entry.id   AF-A0A7J6FTG7-F1
#
_cell.length_a   1.000
_cell.length_b   1.000
_cell.length_c   1.000
_cell.angle_alpha   90.00
_cell.angle_beta   90.00
_cell.angle_gamma   90.00
#
_symmetry.space_group_name_H-M   'P 1'
#
loop_
_entity.id
_entity.type
_entity.pdbx_description
1 polymer ?
#
loop_
_entity_poly.entity_id
_entity_poly.type
_entity_poly.pdbx_seq_one_letter_code
_entity_poly.pdbx_strand_id
1 'polypeptide(L)'
;MGFSTTGRMVGSSAIVGWVESDGTAMMKRYYLGGTSPALVVKDQGNVSLVEGSSSVVVESSRFYMSFQLDMDQPSSRLVFSVGPNGFSPIGPDYRLMEHRNKIATSINYSTDDL
;
A
#
# COMPACT_ATOMS: atom_id res chain seq x y z
N MET A 1 1.91 0.31 1.87
CA MET A 1 1.34 0.00 3.20
C MET A 1 0.28 -1.07 3.03
N GLY A 2 0.32 -2.15 3.80
CA GLY A 2 -0.66 -3.23 3.79
C GLY A 2 -1.42 -3.35 5.11
N PHE A 3 -2.66 -3.79 5.00
CA PHE A 3 -3.66 -3.98 6.05
C PHE A 3 -3.91 -5.48 6.17
N SER A 4 -3.43 -6.08 7.26
CA SER A 4 -3.32 -7.53 7.41
C SER A 4 -3.99 -8.00 8.69
N THR A 5 -4.79 -9.05 8.63
CA THR A 5 -5.35 -9.67 9.85
C THR A 5 -4.30 -10.52 10.60
N THR A 6 -3.24 -10.95 9.93
CA THR A 6 -2.22 -11.87 10.47
C THR A 6 -0.84 -11.24 10.65
N GLY A 7 -0.66 -9.98 10.23
CA GLY A 7 0.66 -9.34 10.14
C GLY A 7 1.54 -9.88 9.01
N ARG A 8 0.98 -10.72 8.12
CA ARG A 8 1.66 -11.24 6.92
C ARG A 8 1.17 -10.54 5.66
N MET A 9 2.03 -10.54 4.64
CA MET A 9 1.70 -10.05 3.30
C MET A 9 0.59 -10.88 2.65
N VAL A 10 0.74 -12.21 2.62
CA VAL A 10 -0.21 -13.09 1.94
C VAL A 10 -1.59 -13.00 2.59
N GLY A 11 -2.61 -12.73 1.77
CA GLY A 11 -4.00 -12.53 2.19
C GLY A 11 -4.33 -11.11 2.65
N SER A 12 -3.38 -10.17 2.62
CA SER A 12 -3.62 -8.77 2.98
C SER A 12 -4.05 -7.92 1.77
N SER A 13 -4.59 -6.74 2.05
CA SER A 13 -4.75 -5.68 1.04
C SER A 13 -3.72 -4.59 1.26
N ALA A 14 -3.33 -3.88 0.21
CA ALA A 14 -2.32 -2.84 0.31
C ALA A 14 -2.61 -1.63 -0.57
N ILE A 15 -2.22 -0.46 -0.08
CA ILE A 15 -2.05 0.76 -0.86
C ILE A 15 -0.56 0.90 -1.19
N VAL A 16 -0.26 1.02 -2.48
CA VAL A 16 1.11 1.12 -3.00
C VAL A 16 1.17 2.36 -3.86
N GLY A 17 2.21 3.15 -3.69
CA GLY A 17 2.48 4.29 -4.55
C GLY A 17 3.95 4.38 -4.91
N TRP A 18 4.17 5.08 -6.00
CA TRP A 18 5.46 5.22 -6.67
C TRP A 18 5.47 6.53 -7.44
N VAL A 19 6.62 6.87 -8.01
CA VAL A 19 6.78 7.99 -8.93
C VAL A 19 7.15 7.40 -10.28
N GLU A 20 6.44 7.76 -11.33
CA GLU A 20 6.76 7.39 -12.70
C GLU A 20 7.98 8.18 -13.19
N SER A 21 8.57 7.75 -14.31
CA SER A 21 9.80 8.37 -14.84
C SER A 21 9.61 9.83 -15.26
N ASP A 22 8.39 10.24 -15.57
CA ASP A 22 8.00 11.62 -15.90
C ASP A 22 7.74 12.49 -14.66
N GLY A 23 7.88 11.94 -13.45
CA GLY A 23 7.61 12.62 -12.20
C GLY A 23 6.16 12.48 -11.72
N THR A 24 5.29 11.83 -12.49
CA THR A 24 3.89 11.61 -12.10
C THR A 24 3.83 10.69 -10.89
N ALA A 25 3.24 11.19 -9.81
CA ALA A 25 3.09 10.43 -8.58
C ALA A 25 1.81 9.58 -8.64
N MET A 26 1.96 8.28 -8.40
CA MET A 26 0.91 7.29 -8.61
C MET A 26 0.61 6.53 -7.32
N MET A 27 -0.64 6.09 -7.19
CA MET A 27 -1.10 5.25 -6.10
C MET A 27 -2.17 4.27 -6.58
N LYS A 28 -2.11 3.02 -6.11
CA LYS A 28 -3.09 1.98 -6.39
C LYS A 28 -3.28 1.05 -5.21
N ARG A 29 -4.47 0.45 -5.13
CA ARG A 29 -4.78 -0.63 -4.20
C ARG A 29 -4.45 -1.99 -4.82
N TYR A 30 -4.09 -2.95 -3.99
CA TYR A 30 -3.75 -4.32 -4.38
C TYR A 30 -4.30 -5.33 -3.37
N TYR A 31 -4.69 -6.49 -3.87
CA TYR A 31 -4.80 -7.71 -3.09
C TYR A 31 -3.49 -8.50 -3.18
N LEU A 32 -2.94 -8.91 -2.05
CA LEU A 32 -1.67 -9.63 -1.97
C LEU A 32 -1.94 -11.13 -1.73
N GLY A 33 -2.45 -11.84 -2.74
CA GLY A 33 -2.89 -13.24 -2.62
C GLY A 33 -1.76 -14.27 -2.52
N GLY A 34 -0.51 -13.88 -2.79
CA GLY A 34 0.65 -14.76 -2.72
C GLY A 34 1.95 -13.99 -2.92
N THR A 35 3.08 -14.71 -2.94
CA THR A 35 4.42 -14.13 -3.14
C THR A 35 4.81 -14.05 -4.62
N SER A 36 4.13 -14.80 -5.50
CA SER A 36 4.31 -14.68 -6.94
C SER A 36 3.63 -13.41 -7.46
N PRO A 37 4.25 -12.64 -8.38
CA PRO A 37 3.65 -11.44 -8.96
C PRO A 37 2.26 -11.65 -9.56
N ALA A 38 1.96 -12.85 -10.09
CA ALA A 38 0.66 -13.18 -10.66
C ALA A 38 -0.48 -13.24 -9.62
N LEU A 39 -0.14 -13.40 -8.34
CA LEU A 39 -1.10 -13.43 -7.23
C LEU A 39 -1.20 -12.06 -6.52
N VAL A 40 -0.51 -11.05 -7.03
CA VAL A 40 -0.58 -9.66 -6.55
C VAL A 40 -1.44 -8.87 -7.53
N VAL A 41 -2.70 -8.66 -7.17
CA VAL A 41 -3.73 -8.21 -8.12
C VAL A 41 -4.09 -6.76 -7.82
N LYS A 42 -3.87 -5.87 -8.80
CA LYS A 42 -4.25 -4.46 -8.70
C LYS A 42 -5.77 -4.30 -8.63
N ASP A 43 -6.22 -3.21 -8.03
CA ASP A 43 -7.62 -2.80 -7.95
C ASP A 43 -8.54 -3.87 -7.32
N GLN A 44 -7.98 -4.69 -6.43
CA GLN A 44 -8.68 -5.72 -5.66
C GLN A 44 -8.32 -5.63 -4.16
N GLY A 45 -9.01 -6.44 -3.35
CA GLY A 45 -8.85 -6.50 -1.91
C GLY A 45 -10.03 -5.88 -1.16
N ASN A 46 -9.93 -5.89 0.17
CA ASN A 46 -10.96 -5.43 1.10
C ASN A 46 -10.76 -3.99 1.61
N VAL A 47 -9.86 -3.22 0.99
CA VAL A 47 -9.69 -1.79 1.27
C VAL A 47 -10.28 -0.98 0.11
N SER A 48 -11.15 -0.04 0.45
CA SER A 48 -11.77 0.89 -0.49
C SER A 48 -11.23 2.29 -0.22
N LEU A 49 -10.80 2.99 -1.26
CA LEU A 49 -10.36 4.39 -1.16
C LEU A 49 -11.58 5.31 -1.24
N VAL A 50 -11.66 6.29 -0.36
CA VAL A 50 -12.66 7.36 -0.49
C VAL A 50 -12.30 8.21 -1.70
N GLU A 51 -13.25 8.45 -2.59
CA GLU A 51 -13.03 9.24 -3.81
C GLU A 51 -12.54 10.65 -3.47
N GLY A 52 -11.54 11.14 -4.21
CA GLY A 52 -10.95 12.47 -3.99
C GLY A 52 -10.09 12.62 -2.73
N SER A 53 -9.93 11.57 -1.91
CA SER A 53 -9.15 11.63 -0.65
C SER A 53 -7.66 11.32 -0.78
N SER A 54 -7.20 11.05 -2.01
CA SER A 54 -5.89 10.48 -2.30
C SER A 54 -4.95 11.52 -2.89
N SER A 55 -3.74 11.64 -2.34
CA SER A 55 -2.69 12.50 -2.88
C SER A 55 -1.32 11.88 -2.70
N VAL A 56 -0.45 12.12 -3.68
CA VAL A 56 0.96 11.76 -3.60
C VAL A 56 1.77 12.97 -4.05
N VAL A 57 2.72 13.39 -3.22
CA VAL A 57 3.57 14.56 -3.48
C VAL A 57 5.02 14.18 -3.23
N VAL A 58 5.90 14.65 -4.11
CA VAL A 58 7.34 14.55 -3.92
C VAL A 58 7.88 15.95 -3.65
N GLU A 59 8.37 16.18 -2.45
CA GLU A 59 8.92 17.47 -2.04
C GLU A 59 10.27 17.27 -1.37
N SER A 60 11.29 18.01 -1.80
CA SER A 60 12.63 17.97 -1.20
C SER A 60 13.20 16.55 -1.04
N SER A 61 13.05 15.71 -2.07
CA SER A 61 13.45 14.29 -2.09
C SER A 61 12.71 13.39 -1.07
N ARG A 62 11.52 13.81 -0.62
CA ARG A 62 10.66 13.01 0.25
C ARG A 62 9.36 12.70 -0.46
N PHE A 63 8.96 11.43 -0.39
CA PHE A 63 7.71 10.93 -0.95
C PHE A 63 6.63 10.94 0.14
N TYR A 64 5.63 11.79 -0.03
CA TYR A 64 4.47 11.88 0.85
C TYR A 64 3.28 11.25 0.17
N MET A 65 2.52 10.47 0.93
CA MET A 65 1.31 9.82 0.48
C MET A 65 0.24 10.03 1.54
N SER A 66 -0.92 10.53 1.11
CA SER A 66 -2.12 10.61 1.92
C SER A 66 -3.28 9.91 1.20
N PHE A 67 -4.11 9.25 1.98
CA PHE A 67 -5.32 8.60 1.50
C PHE A 67 -6.28 8.40 2.67
N GLN A 68 -7.57 8.31 2.36
CA GLN A 68 -8.59 7.85 3.30
C GLN A 68 -9.17 6.54 2.80
N LEU A 69 -9.37 5.61 3.72
CA LEU A 69 -10.02 4.34 3.45
C LEU A 69 -11.42 4.32 4.04
N ASP A 70 -12.35 3.73 3.30
CA ASP A 70 -13.69 3.41 3.75
C ASP A 70 -13.69 1.98 4.30
N MET A 71 -13.87 1.85 5.62
CA MET A 71 -13.89 0.56 6.32
C MET A 71 -14.63 0.65 7.65
N ASP A 72 -15.32 -0.42 8.02
CA ASP A 72 -16.05 -0.52 9.29
C ASP A 72 -15.12 -0.56 10.51
N GLN A 73 -13.99 -1.28 10.38
CA GLN A 73 -13.00 -1.43 11.44
C GLN A 73 -11.57 -1.37 10.89
N PRO A 74 -10.67 -0.57 11.49
CA PRO A 74 -9.28 -0.49 11.08
C PRO A 74 -8.51 -1.77 11.42
N SER A 75 -7.67 -2.21 10.48
CA SER A 75 -6.73 -3.30 10.73
C SER A 75 -5.71 -2.88 11.78
N SER A 76 -5.73 -3.52 12.94
CA SER A 76 -4.73 -3.29 14.00
C SER A 76 -3.34 -3.80 13.66
N ARG A 77 -3.16 -4.56 12.58
CA ARG A 77 -1.82 -4.98 12.10
C ARG A 77 -1.57 -4.42 10.71
N LEU A 78 -0.43 -3.74 10.59
CA LEU A 78 0.02 -3.14 9.34
C LEU A 78 1.32 -3.77 8.90
N VAL A 79 1.49 -3.88 7.58
CA VAL A 79 2.74 -4.28 6.95
C VAL A 79 3.27 -3.14 6.09
N PHE A 80 4.53 -2.78 6.27
CA PHE A 80 5.21 -1.79 5.47
C PHE A 80 6.28 -2.47 4.65
N SER A 81 6.45 -2.02 3.42
CA SER A 81 7.44 -2.55 2.51
C SER A 81 7.95 -1.46 1.58
N VAL A 82 9.19 -1.63 1.11
CA VAL A 82 9.82 -0.73 0.15
C VAL A 82 10.25 -1.56 -1.06
N GLY A 83 9.82 -1.14 -2.24
CA GLY A 83 10.18 -1.76 -3.52
C GLY A 83 11.67 -1.66 -3.85
N PRO A 84 12.12 -2.31 -4.94
CA PRO A 84 13.48 -2.16 -5.43
C PRO A 84 13.74 -0.74 -5.93
N ASN A 85 15.00 -0.30 -5.91
CA ASN A 85 15.38 1.01 -6.44
C ASN A 85 15.22 1.03 -7.96
N GLY A 86 14.83 2.19 -8.52
CA GLY A 86 14.73 2.38 -9.97
C GLY A 86 13.62 1.58 -10.65
N PHE A 87 12.68 1.03 -9.88
CA PHE A 87 11.52 0.32 -10.40
C PHE A 87 10.25 1.11 -10.14
N SER A 88 9.48 1.33 -11.21
CA SER A 88 8.13 1.86 -11.16
C SER A 88 7.21 0.90 -11.93
N PRO A 89 6.09 0.45 -11.36
CA PRO A 89 5.12 -0.38 -12.07
C PRO A 89 4.64 0.30 -13.35
N ILE A 90 4.53 -0.48 -14.44
CA ILE A 90 4.15 0.02 -15.77
C ILE A 90 2.75 -0.50 -16.12
N GLY A 91 1.92 0.36 -16.72
CA GLY A 91 0.59 0.00 -17.21
C GLY A 91 0.61 -0.98 -18.39
N PRO A 92 -0.51 -1.68 -18.66
CA PRO A 92 -1.81 -1.54 -17.98
C PRO A 92 -1.91 -2.32 -16.66
N ASP A 93 -1.04 -3.30 -16.44
CA ASP A 93 -1.15 -4.26 -15.34
C ASP A 93 -0.52 -3.79 -14.03
N TYR A 94 0.37 -2.79 -14.08
CA TYR A 94 1.07 -2.22 -12.91
C TYR A 94 1.61 -3.29 -11.95
N ARG A 95 2.22 -4.35 -12.50
CA ARG A 95 2.71 -5.47 -11.69
C ARG A 95 3.77 -5.00 -10.70
N LEU A 96 3.66 -5.46 -9.46
CA LEU A 96 4.63 -5.19 -8.42
C LEU A 96 5.77 -6.21 -8.47
N MET A 97 6.97 -5.78 -8.11
CA MET A 97 8.12 -6.64 -7.84
C MET A 97 8.24 -6.94 -6.35
N GLU A 98 9.05 -7.95 -6.02
CA GLU A 98 9.40 -8.25 -4.63
C GLU A 98 10.05 -7.02 -3.96
N HIS A 99 9.57 -6.69 -2.77
CA HIS A 99 10.13 -5.62 -1.96
C HIS A 99 11.55 -5.98 -1.48
N ARG A 100 12.42 -4.98 -1.30
CA ARG A 100 13.76 -5.20 -0.73
C ARG A 100 13.79 -5.18 0.80
N ASN A 101 12.80 -4.53 1.41
CA ASN A 101 12.68 -4.46 2.86
C ASN A 101 11.20 -4.46 3.27
N LYS A 102 10.91 -5.02 4.44
CA LYS A 102 9.56 -5.09 5.01
C LYS A 102 9.61 -5.10 6.53
N ILE A 103 8.53 -4.62 7.14
CA ILE A 103 8.28 -4.74 8.58
C ILE A 103 6.78 -4.91 8.81
N ALA A 104 6.42 -5.63 9.87
CA ALA A 104 5.05 -5.71 10.37
C ALA A 104 4.99 -5.02 11.74
N THR A 105 3.91 -4.30 12.00
CA THR A 105 3.66 -3.64 13.28
C THR A 105 2.19 -3.75 13.66
N SER A 106 1.89 -3.49 14.93
CA SER A 106 0.53 -3.41 15.44
C SER A 106 0.25 -2.00 15.95
N ILE A 107 -0.96 -1.51 15.70
CA ILE A 107 -1.47 -0.24 16.22
C ILE A 107 -2.65 -0.56 17.12
N ASN A 108 -2.65 0.02 18.33
CA ASN A 108 -3.82 0.03 19.18
C ASN A 108 -4.65 1.29 18.86
N TYR A 109 -5.92 1.09 18.52
CA TYR A 109 -6.86 2.16 18.21
C TYR A 109 -7.81 2.48 19.38
N SER A 110 -7.65 1.82 20.54
CA SER A 110 -8.41 2.17 21.74
C SER A 110 -8.07 3.59 22.15
N THR A 111 -9.10 4.40 22.42
CA THR A 111 -8.98 5.79 22.86
C THR A 111 -8.75 5.94 24.37
N ASP A 112 -8.47 4.85 25.09
CA ASP A 112 -8.38 4.82 26.56
C ASP A 112 -7.09 5.46 27.13
N ASP A 113 -6.35 6.22 26.33
CA ASP A 113 -5.18 7.00 26.77
C ASP A 113 -5.56 8.46 27.08
N LEU A 114 -6.42 8.68 28.10
CA LEU A 114 -6.55 9.94 28.84
C LEU A 114 -6.77 9.71 30.34
#